data_AF-A0A4D6WLR8-F1
#
_entry.id   AF-A0A4D6WLR8-F1
#
_cell.length_a   1.000
_cell.length_b   1.000
_cell.length_c   1.000
_cell.angle_alpha   90.00
_cell.angle_beta   90.00
_cell.angle_gamma   90.00
#
_symmetry.space_group_name_H-M   'P 1'
#
loop_
_entity.id
_entity.type
_entity.pdbx_description
1 polymer ?
#
loop_
_entity_poly.entity_id
_entity_poly.type
_entity_poly.pdbx_seq_one_letter_code
_entity_poly.pdbx_strand_id
1 'polypeptide(L)' 'MTFQEISSQTNIKITQYIYQTGKIVGYKKIYNNMIVPLIQFKDLTRIWILPNEIKLHNIIK' A
#
# COMPACT_ATOMS: atom_id res chain seq x y z
N MET A 1 5.24 17.54 5.97
CA MET A 1 5.57 17.28 4.55
C MET A 1 4.39 16.50 3.96
N THR A 2 3.62 17.15 3.09
CA THR A 2 2.23 16.83 2.74
C THR A 2 2.13 16.06 1.43
N PHE A 3 1.33 14.99 1.41
CA PHE A 3 0.88 14.36 0.16
C PHE A 3 -0.37 15.08 -0.36
N GLN A 4 -0.40 15.29 -1.68
CA GLN A 4 -1.47 15.94 -2.43
C GLN A 4 -2.67 14.98 -2.59
N GLU A 5 -3.84 15.45 -2.16
CA GLU A 5 -5.20 14.94 -2.39
C GLU A 5 -5.52 13.45 -2.10
N ILE A 6 -6.28 13.25 -1.02
CA ILE A 6 -7.10 12.05 -0.79
C ILE A 6 -8.31 12.16 -1.71
N SER A 7 -8.46 11.29 -2.71
CA SER A 7 -9.65 11.28 -3.56
C SER A 7 -10.89 10.96 -2.69
N SER A 8 -12.01 11.62 -2.96
CA SER A 8 -13.25 11.56 -2.16
C SER A 8 -13.90 10.17 -2.04
N GLN A 9 -13.38 9.16 -2.76
CA GLN A 9 -13.84 7.77 -2.72
C GLN A 9 -12.94 6.86 -1.86
N THR A 10 -11.89 7.40 -1.25
CA THR A 10 -10.95 6.62 -0.44
C THR A 10 -11.65 6.14 0.83
N ASN A 11 -11.68 4.82 1.04
CA ASN A 11 -12.22 4.24 2.26
C ASN A 11 -11.44 4.78 3.46
N ILE A 12 -12.11 5.47 4.38
CA ILE A 12 -11.51 6.13 5.55
C ILE A 12 -10.65 5.16 6.36
N LYS A 13 -10.93 3.84 6.34
CA LYS A 13 -10.10 2.85 7.03
C LYS A 13 -8.69 2.73 6.45
N ILE A 14 -8.50 2.99 5.16
CA ILE A 14 -7.18 2.93 4.50
C ILE A 14 -6.28 4.05 5.02
N THR A 15 -6.85 5.20 5.40
CA THR A 15 -6.04 6.35 5.86
C THR A 15 -5.26 6.04 7.13
N GLN A 16 -5.75 5.10 7.95
CA GLN A 16 -5.09 4.63 9.17
C GLN A 16 -3.76 3.91 8.88
N TYR A 17 -3.58 3.41 7.66
CA TYR A 17 -2.38 2.69 7.23
C TYR A 17 -1.41 3.57 6.44
N ILE A 18 -1.76 4.84 6.18
CA ILE A 18 -0.84 5.81 5.56
C ILE A 18 0.32 6.05 6.52
N TYR A 19 1.54 6.08 5.99
CA TYR A 19 2.81 6.18 6.74
C TYR A 19 3.12 4.98 7.64
N GLN A 20 2.28 3.94 7.66
CA GLN A 20 2.65 2.71 8.33
C GLN A 20 3.60 1.89 7.46
N THR A 21 4.55 1.23 8.13
CA THR A 21 5.41 0.25 7.49
C THR A 21 4.74 -1.11 7.52
N GLY A 22 4.90 -1.84 6.43
CA GLY A 22 4.40 -3.21 6.28
C GLY A 22 5.37 -4.06 5.48
N LYS A 23 5.09 -5.35 5.41
CA LYS A 23 5.88 -6.30 4.63
C LYS A 23 5.09 -6.72 3.40
N ILE A 24 5.76 -6.80 2.25
CA ILE A 24 5.18 -7.42 1.07
C ILE A 24 5.08 -8.93 1.35
N VAL A 25 3.87 -9.46 1.31
CA VAL A 25 3.59 -10.89 1.57
C VAL A 25 3.07 -11.63 0.34
N GLY A 26 2.91 -10.91 -0.77
CA GLY A 26 2.46 -11.48 -2.03
C GLY A 26 2.09 -10.40 -3.03
N TYR A 27 1.43 -10.84 -4.10
CA TYR A 27 1.01 -9.97 -5.19
C TYR A 27 -0.41 -10.33 -5.62
N LYS A 28 -1.16 -9.33 -6.09
CA LYS A 28 -2.50 -9.50 -6.63
C LYS A 28 -2.53 -8.97 -8.07
N LYS A 29 -3.18 -9.72 -8.95
CA LYS A 29 -3.48 -9.26 -10.30
C LYS A 29 -4.77 -8.43 -10.28
N ILE A 30 -4.72 -7.20 -10.79
CA ILE A 30 -5.87 -6.31 -10.93
C ILE A 30 -6.19 -6.07 -12.41
N TYR A 31 -7.11 -5.14 -12.69
CA TYR A 31 -7.52 -4.79 -14.05
C TYR A 31 -6.31 -4.48 -14.95
N ASN A 32 -6.46 -4.75 -16.25
CA ASN A 32 -5.43 -4.55 -17.26
C ASN A 32 -4.12 -5.31 -17.00
N ASN A 33 -4.22 -6.50 -16.40
CA ASN A 33 -3.07 -7.38 -16.16
C ASN A 33 -1.99 -6.78 -15.23
N MET A 34 -2.31 -5.69 -14.52
CA MET A 34 -1.38 -5.04 -13.60
C MET A 34 -1.22 -5.88 -12.33
N ILE A 35 0.03 -6.05 -11.89
CA ILE A 35 0.37 -6.76 -10.67
C ILE A 35 0.67 -5.74 -9.58
N VAL A 36 -0.03 -5.83 -8.46
CA VAL A 36 0.13 -4.94 -7.31
C VAL A 36 0.63 -5.71 -6.09
N PRO A 37 1.54 -5.15 -5.28
CA PRO A 37 1.97 -5.78 -4.04
C PRO A 37 0.83 -5.85 -3.01
N LEU A 38 0.81 -6.94 -2.25
CA LEU A 38 -0.03 -7.12 -1.07
C LEU A 38 0.83 -6.88 0.17
N ILE A 39 0.52 -5.81 0.90
CA ILE A 39 1.25 -5.41 2.10
C ILE A 39 0.50 -5.91 3.33
N GLN A 40 1.21 -6.63 4.21
CA GLN A 40 0.73 -7.00 5.53
C GLN A 40 1.28 -6.03 6.59
N PHE A 41 0.38 -5.50 7.41
CA PHE A 41 0.68 -4.61 8.53
C PHE A 41 0.78 -5.38 9.86
N LYS A 42 1.14 -4.68 10.94
CA LYS A 42 1.36 -5.26 12.27
C LYS A 42 0.10 -5.89 12.87
N ASP A 43 -1.07 -5.35 12.53
CA ASP A 43 -2.40 -5.84 12.93
C ASP A 43 -2.86 -7.05 12.10
N LEU A 44 -1.96 -7.63 11.29
CA LEU A 44 -2.20 -8.72 10.34
C LEU A 44 -3.12 -8.36 9.17
N THR A 45 -3.63 -7.12 9.11
CA THR A 45 -4.41 -6.60 7.99
C THR A 45 -3.57 -6.59 6.72
N ARG A 46 -4.21 -6.93 5.60
CA ARG A 46 -3.57 -6.99 4.29
C ARG A 46 -4.26 -6.03 3.33
N ILE A 47 -3.49 -5.14 2.73
CA ILE A 47 -3.97 -4.15 1.77
C ILE A 47 -3.13 -4.29 0.51
N TRP A 48 -3.79 -4.30 -0.65
CA TRP A 48 -3.11 -4.16 -1.93
C TRP A 48 -2.99 -2.67 -2.24
N ILE A 49 -1.83 -2.24 -2.69
CA ILE A 49 -1.54 -0.81 -2.92
C ILE A 49 -0.87 -0.68 -4.29
N LEU A 50 -1.18 0.39 -5.03
CA LEU A 50 -0.56 0.58 -6.33
C LEU A 50 0.96 0.82 -6.19
N PRO A 51 1.80 0.35 -7.13
CA PRO A 51 3.24 0.50 -7.03
C PRO A 51 3.73 1.95 -6.90
N ASN A 52 2.99 2.90 -7.49
CA ASN A 52 3.28 4.34 -7.40
C ASN A 52 2.87 4.98 -6.06
N GLU A 53 2.06 4.29 -5.25
CA GLU A 53 1.59 4.76 -3.94
C GLU A 53 2.45 4.23 -2.77
N ILE A 54 3.48 3.41 -3.06
CA ILE A 54 4.37 2.84 -2.05
C ILE A 54 5.80 3.34 -2.27
N LYS A 55 6.49 3.69 -1.17
CA LYS A 55 7.94 3.87 -1.17
C LYS A 55 8.61 2.61 -0.62
N LEU A 56 9.38 1.93 -1.45
CA LEU A 56 10.18 0.79 -1.02
C LEU A 56 11.46 1.30 -0.35
N HIS A 57 11.60 1.04 0.95
CA HIS A 57 12.85 1.23 1.65
C HIS A 57 13.61 -0.10 1.63
N ASN A 58 14.40 -0.33 0.58
CA ASN A 58 15.30 -1.47 0.54
C ASN A 58 16.42 -1.22 1.55
N ILE A 59 16.40 -1.94 2.67
CA ILE A 59 17.57 -2.06 3.53
C ILE A 59 18.51 -3.00 2.79
N ILE A 60 19.39 -2.43 1.98
CA ILE A 60 20.55 -3.16 1.43
C ILE A 60 21.41 -3.51 2.66
N LYS A 61 21.54 -4.81 2.93
CA LYS A 61 22.45 -5.38 3.93
C LYS A 61 23.78 -5.69 3.27
#